data_AF-A0AAP9IM59-F1
#
_entry.id   AF-A0AAP9IM59-F1
#
_cell.length_a   1.000
_cell.length_b   1.000
_cell.length_c   1.000
_cell.angle_alpha   90.00
_cell.angle_beta   90.00
_cell.angle_gamma   90.00
#
_symmetry.space_group_name_H-M   'P 1'
#
loop_
_entity.id
_entity.type
_entity.pdbx_description
1 polymer ?
#
loop_
_entity_poly.entity_id
_entity_poly.type
_entity_poly.pdbx_seq_one_letter_code
_entity_poly.pdbx_strand_id
1 'polypeptide(L)'
;MIRKSPAFRSKALRESARGQVCTLQIPGICNCNPETTVLCHLPSPTHGMGYKGDDFWAVYGCSSCHDVIDGRVPYDWRVGEKEEVLLHAVYMTFSDFFKS
;
A
#
# COMPACT_ATOMS: atom_id res chain seq x y z
N MET A 1 23.95 -4.51 -13.00
CA MET A 1 23.38 -5.11 -11.77
C MET A 1 23.06 -3.96 -10.82
N ILE A 2 21.79 -3.65 -10.58
CA ILE A 2 21.43 -2.57 -9.64
C ILE A 2 21.87 -3.04 -8.25
N ARG A 3 22.78 -2.30 -7.60
CA ARG A 3 23.18 -2.56 -6.22
C ARG A 3 21.93 -2.40 -5.34
N LYS A 4 21.46 -3.50 -4.74
CA LYS A 4 20.35 -3.46 -3.79
C LYS A 4 20.85 -2.78 -2.51
N SER A 5 20.49 -1.52 -2.32
CA SER A 5 20.63 -0.84 -1.03
C SER A 5 19.59 -1.42 -0.06
N PRO A 6 19.85 -1.39 1.26
CA PRO A 6 18.82 -1.70 2.25
C PRO A 6 17.60 -0.81 2.03
N ALA A 7 16.41 -1.40 2.08
CA ALA A 7 15.17 -0.65 2.01
C ALA A 7 15.06 0.32 3.18
N PHE A 8 14.58 1.53 2.91
CA PHE A 8 14.28 2.54 3.90
C PHE A 8 13.18 2.05 4.85
N ARG A 9 13.41 2.23 6.15
CA ARG A 9 12.49 1.84 7.22
C ARG A 9 12.12 3.03 8.08
N SER A 10 10.82 3.25 8.29
CA SER A 10 10.28 4.29 9.17
C SER A 10 9.28 3.67 10.13
N LYS A 11 9.59 3.72 11.43
CA LYS A 11 8.66 3.25 12.47
C LYS A 11 7.39 4.10 12.49
N ALA A 12 7.54 5.43 12.41
CA ALA A 12 6.42 6.36 12.40
C ALA A 12 5.45 6.08 11.23
N LEU A 13 5.97 5.83 10.02
CA LEU A 13 5.13 5.55 8.86
C LEU A 13 4.43 4.18 8.93
N ARG A 14 5.09 3.17 9.51
CA ARG A 14 4.47 1.86 9.72
C ARG A 14 3.37 1.89 10.76
N GLU A 15 3.54 2.69 11.81
CA GLU A 15 2.56 2.81 12.90
C GLU A 15 1.41 3.75 12.53
N SER A 16 1.64 4.74 11.67
CA SER A 16 0.64 5.73 11.29
C SER A 16 -0.56 5.17 10.54
N ALA A 17 -0.43 4.00 9.88
CA ALA A 17 -1.54 3.37 9.16
C ALA A 17 -2.70 2.91 10.06
N ARG A 18 -2.42 2.63 11.34
CA ARG A 18 -3.43 2.06 12.26
C ARG A 18 -4.55 3.06 12.50
N GLY A 19 -5.79 2.65 12.24
CA GLY A 19 -6.96 3.51 12.46
C GLY A 19 -7.17 4.53 11.34
N GLN A 20 -6.36 4.51 10.27
CA GLN A 20 -6.55 5.38 9.12
C GLN A 20 -7.54 4.82 8.11
N VAL A 21 -8.10 5.73 7.31
CA VAL A 21 -8.93 5.36 6.17
C VAL A 21 -8.07 4.65 5.13
N CYS A 22 -8.59 3.55 4.56
CA CYS A 22 -7.93 2.88 3.46
C CYS A 22 -7.84 3.82 2.25
N THR A 23 -6.63 4.02 1.73
CA THR A 23 -6.36 4.93 0.60
C THR A 23 -6.54 4.27 -0.77
N LEU A 24 -6.58 2.93 -0.80
CA LEU A 24 -6.84 2.15 -2.03
C LEU A 24 -8.29 2.28 -2.51
N GLN A 25 -9.26 2.26 -1.59
CA GLN A 25 -10.71 2.39 -1.87
C GLN A 25 -11.22 1.64 -3.12
N ILE A 26 -10.72 0.41 -3.36
CA ILE A 26 -11.08 -0.40 -4.53
C ILE A 26 -12.59 -0.66 -4.51
N PRO A 27 -13.35 -0.23 -5.55
CA PRO A 27 -14.80 -0.37 -5.57
C PRO A 27 -15.26 -1.82 -5.42
N GLY A 28 -16.25 -2.05 -4.56
CA GLY A 28 -16.78 -3.40 -4.30
C GLY A 28 -15.86 -4.32 -3.48
N ILE A 29 -14.62 -3.90 -3.19
CA ILE A 29 -13.64 -4.67 -2.41
C ILE A 29 -13.36 -4.03 -1.06
N CYS A 30 -13.24 -2.69 -1.01
CA CYS A 30 -12.88 -1.98 0.21
C CYS A 30 -13.90 -2.25 1.32
N ASN A 31 -13.42 -2.73 2.47
CA ASN A 31 -14.28 -3.00 3.63
C ASN A 31 -14.52 -1.75 4.51
N CYS A 32 -13.84 -0.64 4.21
CA CYS A 32 -13.94 0.62 4.94
C CYS A 32 -13.73 0.52 6.46
N ASN A 33 -13.07 -0.53 6.96
CA ASN A 33 -12.81 -0.74 8.38
C ASN A 33 -11.37 -0.28 8.75
N PRO A 34 -11.21 0.88 9.44
CA PRO A 34 -9.90 1.41 9.82
C PRO A 34 -9.11 0.53 10.78
N GLU A 35 -9.77 -0.36 11.52
CA GLU A 35 -9.10 -1.31 12.43
C GLU A 35 -8.23 -2.33 11.67
N THR A 36 -8.56 -2.57 10.40
CA THR A 36 -7.81 -3.49 9.53
C THR A 36 -6.75 -2.79 8.68
N THR A 37 -6.68 -1.47 8.74
CA THR A 37 -5.76 -0.69 7.90
C THR A 37 -4.32 -0.89 8.37
N VAL A 38 -3.47 -1.30 7.42
CA VAL A 38 -2.04 -1.48 7.61
C VAL A 38 -1.25 -0.79 6.51
N LEU A 39 0.05 -0.60 6.73
CA LEU A 39 0.96 -0.13 5.68
C LEU A 39 1.29 -1.29 4.73
N CYS A 40 0.70 -1.27 3.54
CA CYS A 40 0.87 -2.28 2.49
C CYS A 40 1.97 -1.87 1.52
N HIS A 41 3.07 -2.63 1.48
CA HIS A 41 4.18 -2.36 0.57
C HIS A 41 3.80 -2.68 -0.88
N LEU A 42 4.15 -1.78 -1.80
CA LEU A 42 3.91 -1.96 -3.24
C LEU A 42 5.11 -2.64 -3.92
N PRO A 43 4.93 -3.27 -5.10
CA PRO A 43 6.03 -3.79 -5.89
C PRO A 43 7.08 -2.71 -6.18
N SER A 44 8.35 -2.98 -5.87
CA SER A 44 9.47 -2.04 -6.07
C SER A 44 10.74 -2.77 -6.55
N PRO A 45 11.75 -2.05 -7.07
CA PRO A 45 13.05 -2.63 -7.40
C PRO A 45 13.82 -3.19 -6.18
N THR A 46 13.51 -2.67 -4.98
CA THR A 46 14.06 -3.12 -3.70
C THR A 46 13.31 -4.34 -3.15
N HIS A 47 12.10 -4.63 -3.64
CA HIS A 47 11.28 -5.76 -3.23
C HIS A 47 11.88 -7.11 -3.67
N GLY A 48 11.62 -8.16 -2.90
CA GLY A 48 12.05 -9.53 -3.20
C GLY A 48 11.30 -10.57 -2.37
N MET A 49 11.51 -11.85 -2.68
CA MET A 49 10.91 -12.94 -1.93
C MET A 49 11.38 -12.89 -0.46
N GLY A 50 10.45 -12.62 0.47
CA GLY A 50 10.76 -12.42 1.89
C GLY A 50 11.34 -11.03 2.25
N TYR A 51 11.41 -10.09 1.30
CA TYR A 51 11.97 -8.75 1.53
C TYR A 51 11.01 -7.65 1.06
N LYS A 52 10.45 -6.92 2.03
CA LYS A 52 9.52 -5.83 1.78
C LYS A 52 10.23 -4.65 1.11
N GLY A 53 9.56 -3.98 0.18
CA GLY A 53 10.06 -2.73 -0.44
C GLY A 53 10.21 -1.61 0.59
N ASP A 54 10.69 -0.44 0.16
CA ASP A 54 10.84 0.73 1.03
C ASP A 54 9.53 1.13 1.70
N ASP A 55 9.57 1.57 2.97
CA ASP A 55 8.35 1.98 3.69
C ASP A 55 7.70 3.22 3.05
N PHE A 56 8.45 4.04 2.30
CA PHE A 56 7.88 5.15 1.55
C PHE A 56 7.15 4.71 0.27
N TRP A 57 7.36 3.47 -0.18
CA TRP A 57 6.67 2.90 -1.35
C TRP A 57 5.60 1.92 -0.88
N ALA A 58 4.64 2.46 -0.13
CA ALA A 58 3.58 1.72 0.51
C ALA A 58 2.32 2.58 0.65
N VAL A 59 1.19 1.93 0.92
CA VAL A 59 -0.13 2.58 1.00
C VAL A 59 -0.89 2.12 2.24
N TYR A 60 -1.83 2.92 2.72
CA TYR A 60 -2.80 2.49 3.72
C TYR A 60 -3.86 1.57 3.09
N GLY A 61 -3.72 0.26 3.32
CA GLY A 61 -4.65 -0.75 2.82
C GLY A 61 -5.44 -1.40 3.95
N CYS A 62 -6.77 -1.42 3.84
CA CYS A 62 -7.59 -2.34 4.63
C CYS A 62 -7.31 -3.78 4.19
N SER A 63 -7.67 -4.76 5.04
CA SER A 63 -7.39 -6.17 4.76
C SER A 63 -7.92 -6.65 3.40
N SER A 64 -9.14 -6.25 3.02
CA SER A 64 -9.77 -6.67 1.75
C SER A 64 -9.07 -6.10 0.52
N CYS A 65 -8.73 -4.80 0.53
CA CYS A 65 -7.97 -4.20 -0.57
C CYS A 65 -6.54 -4.75 -0.64
N HIS A 66 -5.93 -5.02 0.51
CA HIS A 66 -4.58 -5.59 0.60
C HIS A 66 -4.52 -6.96 -0.09
N ASP A 67 -5.48 -7.84 0.17
CA ASP A 67 -5.55 -9.16 -0.47
C ASP A 67 -5.63 -9.07 -2.00
N VAL A 68 -6.33 -8.06 -2.53
CA VAL A 68 -6.43 -7.83 -3.97
C VAL A 68 -5.12 -7.30 -4.57
N ILE A 69 -4.46 -6.31 -3.95
CA ILE A 69 -3.21 -5.78 -4.52
C ILE A 69 -2.04 -6.78 -4.43
N ASP A 70 -2.04 -7.64 -3.41
CA ASP A 70 -1.14 -8.78 -3.25
C ASP A 70 -1.41 -9.91 -4.27
N GLY A 71 -2.57 -9.89 -4.94
CA GLY A 71 -2.99 -10.94 -5.87
C GLY A 71 -3.47 -12.22 -5.20
N ARG A 72 -3.83 -12.17 -3.91
CA ARG A 72 -4.44 -13.31 -3.18
C ARG A 72 -5.90 -13.51 -3.57
N VAL A 73 -6.59 -12.41 -3.87
CA VAL A 73 -7.96 -12.38 -4.39
C VAL A 73 -7.92 -11.81 -5.80
N PRO A 74 -8.52 -12.49 -6.80
CA PRO A 74 -8.57 -11.97 -8.16
C PRO A 74 -9.49 -10.74 -8.22
N TYR A 75 -9.08 -9.76 -9.02
CA TYR A 75 -9.88 -8.59 -9.35
C TYR A 75 -9.65 -8.26 -10.83
N ASP A 76 -10.74 -7.99 -11.55
CA ASP A 76 -10.73 -7.72 -12.98
C ASP A 76 -10.37 -6.26 -13.24
N TRP A 77 -9.08 -5.95 -13.13
CA TRP A 77 -8.55 -4.62 -13.39
C TRP A 77 -8.74 -4.26 -14.87
N ARG A 78 -9.29 -3.08 -15.12
CA ARG A 78 -9.20 -2.46 -16.45
C ARG A 78 -7.76 -2.09 -16.74
N VAL A 79 -7.41 -1.98 -18.02
CA VAL A 79 -6.07 -1.59 -18.45
C VAL A 79 -5.67 -0.25 -17.81
N GLY A 80 -4.62 -0.25 -17.00
CA GLY A 80 -4.10 0.93 -16.29
C GLY A 80 -4.78 1.26 -14.96
N GLU A 81 -5.91 0.63 -14.62
CA GLU A 81 -6.66 0.94 -13.39
C GLU A 81 -5.85 0.63 -12.14
N LYS A 82 -5.11 -0.49 -12.14
CA LYS A 82 -4.29 -0.89 -11.01
C LYS A 82 -3.23 0.17 -10.72
N GLU A 83 -2.51 0.62 -11.75
CA GLU A 83 -1.47 1.62 -11.63
C GLU A 83 -2.02 2.97 -11.16
N GLU A 84 -3.19 3.38 -11.68
CA GLU A 84 -3.87 4.61 -11.27
C GLU A 84 -4.27 4.57 -9.79
N VAL A 85 -4.91 3.48 -9.36
CA VAL A 85 -5.33 3.28 -7.96
C VAL A 85 -4.12 3.26 -7.04
N LEU A 86 -3.05 2.55 -7.40
CA LEU A 86 -1.84 2.48 -6.58
C LEU A 86 -1.16 3.85 -6.45
N LEU A 87 -1.02 4.60 -7.55
CA LEU A 87 -0.40 5.92 -7.53
C LEU A 87 -1.22 6.93 -6.72
N HIS A 88 -2.54 6.94 -6.91
CA HIS A 88 -3.45 7.77 -6.11
C HIS A 88 -3.39 7.41 -4.63
N ALA A 89 -3.38 6.13 -4.29
CA ALA A 89 -3.29 5.67 -2.91
C ALA A 89 -1.96 6.07 -2.25
N VAL A 90 -0.84 6.06 -2.97
CA VAL A 90 0.44 6.57 -2.46
C VAL A 90 0.33 8.05 -2.13
N TYR A 91 -0.21 8.87 -3.05
CA TYR A 91 -0.41 10.30 -2.81
C TYR A 91 -1.28 10.56 -1.58
N MET A 92 -2.42 9.86 -1.46
CA MET A 92 -3.33 10.03 -0.34
C MET A 92 -2.72 9.58 0.99
N THR A 93 -1.96 8.49 0.99
CA THR A 93 -1.24 7.99 2.17
C THR A 93 -0.28 9.03 2.71
N PHE A 94 0.52 9.66 1.84
CA PHE A 94 1.44 10.72 2.26
C PHE A 94 0.72 12.02 2.61
N SER A 95 -0.34 12.37 1.88
CA SER A 95 -1.15 13.54 2.20
C SER A 95 -1.70 13.45 3.63
N ASP A 96 -2.12 12.26 4.06
CA ASP A 96 -2.61 12.00 5.41
C ASP A 96 -1.46 11.96 6.43
N PHE A 97 -0.39 11.21 6.15
CA PHE A 97 0.76 11.08 7.03
C PHE A 97 1.45 12.41 7.37
N PHE A 98 1.52 13.35 6.41
CA PHE A 98 2.16 14.65 6.65
C PHE A 98 1.23 15.70 7.28
N LYS A 99 -0.08 15.43 7.36
CA LYS A 99 -1.06 16.30 8.05
C LYS A 99 -1.24 15.95 9.52
N SER A 100 -0.89 14.72 9.90
CA SER A 100 -0.98 14.20 11.27
C SER A 100 0.22 14.61 12.13
#